data_AF-A0A6V8DEK4-F1
#
_entry.id   AF-A0A6V8DEK4-F1
#
_cell.length_a   1.000
_cell.length_b   1.000
_cell.length_c   1.000
_cell.angle_alpha   90.00
_cell.angle_beta   90.00
_cell.angle_gamma   90.00
#
_symmetry.space_group_name_H-M   'P 1'
#
loop_
_entity.id
_entity.type
_entity.pdbx_description
1 polymer ?
#
loop_
_entity_poly.entity_id
_entity_poly.type
_entity_poly.pdbx_seq_one_letter_code
_entity_poly.pdbx_strand_id
1 'polypeptide(L)'
;CPPCQYRKVRRKAAGIWHCSKCDYTFAGGVWEPFTRASDTNARIVRRNADGATTADMAYIAQQAALDYERRLADGEIDEEE
;
A
#
# COMPACT_ATOMS: atom_id res chain seq x y z
N CYS A 1 16.83 8.81 -6.14
CA CYS A 1 15.90 9.18 -7.22
C CYS A 1 14.96 7.99 -7.42
N PRO A 2 13.62 8.14 -7.41
CA PRO A 2 12.71 6.99 -7.55
C PRO A 2 12.95 6.14 -8.82
N PRO A 3 13.04 6.70 -10.04
CA PRO A 3 13.25 5.89 -11.24
C PRO A 3 14.66 5.29 -11.37
N CYS A 4 15.71 6.10 -11.24
CA CYS A 4 17.08 5.64 -11.54
C CYS A 4 17.85 5.10 -10.33
N GLN A 5 17.34 5.28 -9.10
CA GLN A 5 17.96 4.85 -7.84
C GLN A 5 19.32 5.49 -7.47
N TYR A 6 19.82 6.46 -8.25
CA TYR A 6 21.03 7.22 -7.89
C TYR A 6 20.73 8.35 -6.89
N ARG A 7 21.71 8.65 -6.03
CA ARG A 7 21.72 9.78 -5.08
C ARG A 7 22.11 11.09 -5.78
N LYS A 8 21.36 11.46 -6.81
CA LYS A 8 21.58 12.67 -7.64
C LYS A 8 20.37 13.60 -7.64
N VAL A 9 19.56 13.57 -6.58
CA VAL A 9 18.38 14.41 -6.41
C VAL A 9 18.78 15.70 -5.71
N ARG A 10 18.34 16.85 -6.22
CA ARG A 10 18.57 18.19 -5.65
C ARG A 10 17.26 18.96 -5.59
N ARG A 11 17.17 19.91 -4.65
CA ARG A 11 16.01 20.80 -4.52
C ARG A 11 16.01 21.81 -5.68
N LYS A 12 14.89 21.92 -6.39
CA LYS A 12 14.69 22.89 -7.46
C LYS A 12 13.90 24.10 -6.97
N ALA A 13 12.88 23.88 -6.15
CA ALA A 13 12.08 24.91 -5.49
C ALA A 13 11.52 24.37 -4.16
N ALA A 14 10.74 25.15 -3.42
CA ALA A 14 10.00 24.63 -2.27
C ALA A 14 9.06 23.49 -2.71
N GLY A 15 9.26 22.29 -2.15
CA GLY A 15 8.46 21.11 -2.48
C GLY A 15 8.75 20.48 -3.84
N ILE A 16 9.69 21.00 -4.63
CA ILE A 16 10.03 20.46 -5.96
C ILE A 16 11.47 19.96 -5.99
N TRP A 17 11.64 18.71 -6.39
CA TRP A 17 12.91 17.99 -6.41
C TRP A 17 13.21 17.49 -7.82
N HIS A 18 14.47 17.56 -8.23
CA HIS A 18 14.91 17.21 -9.58
C HIS A 18 16.17 16.32 -9.53
N CYS A 19 16.21 15.27 -10.35
CA CYS A 19 17.36 14.40 -10.47
C CYS A 19 18.23 14.77 -11.68
N SER A 20 19.46 15.18 -11.43
CA SER A 20 20.39 15.58 -12.49
C SER A 20 20.96 14.42 -13.32
N LYS A 21 20.53 13.18 -13.07
CA LYS A 21 20.98 11.99 -13.81
C LYS A 21 19.99 11.57 -14.90
N CYS A 22 18.70 11.60 -14.57
CA CYS A 22 17.64 11.04 -15.42
C CYS A 22 16.49 12.03 -15.64
N ASP A 23 16.74 13.32 -15.35
CA ASP A 23 15.85 14.47 -15.49
C ASP A 23 14.48 14.40 -14.81
N TYR A 24 14.27 13.37 -13.98
CA TYR A 24 13.02 13.18 -13.27
C TYR A 24 12.80 14.29 -12.25
N THR A 25 11.64 14.95 -12.35
CA THR A 25 11.20 16.01 -11.44
C THR A 25 9.95 15.55 -10.71
N PHE A 26 9.93 15.72 -9.39
CA PHE A 26 8.83 15.23 -8.55
C PHE A 26 8.56 16.16 -7.37
N ALA A 27 7.35 16.06 -6.83
CA ALA A 27 6.93 16.76 -5.63
C ALA A 27 7.41 16.02 -4.37
N GLY A 28 7.80 16.77 -3.34
CA GLY A 28 8.28 16.26 -2.07
C GLY A 28 8.06 17.25 -0.94
N GLY A 29 8.73 17.03 0.19
CA GLY A 29 8.73 18.00 1.28
C GLY A 29 9.48 19.29 0.93
N VAL A 30 9.28 20.33 1.73
CA VAL A 30 9.94 21.63 1.55
C VAL A 30 11.45 21.53 1.78
N TRP A 31 11.85 20.77 2.81
CA TRP A 31 13.25 20.65 3.26
C TRP A 31 13.88 19.29 2.93
N GLU A 32 13.05 18.27 2.77
CA GLU A 32 13.44 16.88 2.49
C GLU A 32 12.63 16.32 1.32
N PRO A 33 13.23 15.51 0.43
CA PRO A 33 12.55 15.00 -0.77
C PRO A 33 11.40 14.06 -0.44
N PHE A 34 11.49 13.33 0.67
CA PHE A 34 10.45 12.44 1.16
C PHE A 34 10.24 12.73 2.63
N THR A 35 9.01 13.14 2.99
CA THR A 35 8.67 13.37 4.39
C THR A 35 8.31 12.04 5.07
N ARG A 36 8.35 12.02 6.41
CA ARG A 36 7.89 10.85 7.19
C ARG A 36 6.45 10.42 6.83
N ALA A 37 5.56 11.38 6.58
CA ALA A 37 4.19 11.11 6.19
C ALA A 37 4.12 10.51 4.77
N SER A 38 4.85 11.09 3.82
CA SER A 38 4.91 10.59 2.44
C SER A 38 5.45 9.16 2.37
N ASP A 39 6.50 8.86 3.13
CA ASP A 39 7.09 7.52 3.19
C ASP A 39 6.13 6.50 3.81
N THR A 40 5.41 6.88 4.88
CA THR A 40 4.39 6.03 5.49
C THR A 40 3.22 5.76 4.53
N ASN A 41 2.73 6.80 3.85
CA ASN A 41 1.66 6.67 2.87
C ASN A 41 2.06 5.77 1.70
N ALA A 42 3.30 5.87 1.22
CA ALA A 42 3.81 5.01 0.16
C ALA A 42 3.77 3.52 0.54
N ARG A 43 4.03 3.20 1.82
CA ARG A 43 3.93 1.81 2.32
C ARG A 43 2.49 1.34 2.41
N ILE A 44 1.57 2.18 2.88
CA ILE A 44 0.14 1.85 2.97
C ILE A 44 -0.44 1.61 1.58
N VAL A 45 -0.15 2.51 0.63
CA VAL A 45 -0.64 2.39 -0.75
C VAL A 45 -0.10 1.12 -1.41
N ARG A 46 1.19 0.79 -1.22
CA ARG A 46 1.76 -0.48 -1.72
C ARG A 46 1.02 -1.69 -1.16
N ARG A 47 0.83 -1.73 0.16
CA ARG A 47 0.07 -2.82 0.81
C ARG A 47 -1.35 -2.94 0.23
N ASN A 48 -2.05 -1.84 0.05
CA ASN A 48 -3.40 -1.85 -0.49
C ASN A 48 -3.44 -2.30 -1.97
N ALA A 49 -2.43 -1.94 -2.76
CA ALA A 49 -2.33 -2.35 -4.16
C ALA A 49 -1.95 -3.83 -4.32
N ASP A 50 -1.06 -4.34 -3.46
CA ASP A 50 -0.64 -5.74 -3.44
C ASP A 50 -1.75 -6.67 -2.87
N GLY A 51 -2.75 -6.10 -2.18
CA GLY A 51 -3.89 -6.81 -1.63
C GLY A 51 -3.62 -7.42 -0.24
N ALA A 52 -4.56 -8.25 0.21
CA ALA A 52 -4.38 -9.05 1.42
C ALA A 52 -3.21 -10.03 1.22
N THR A 53 -2.29 -10.08 2.17
CA THR A 53 -1.16 -11.03 2.10
C THR A 53 -1.69 -12.46 2.10
N THR A 54 -0.88 -13.45 1.72
CA THR A 54 -1.30 -14.86 1.73
C THR A 54 -1.82 -15.31 3.10
N ALA A 55 -1.26 -14.79 4.18
CA ALA A 55 -1.73 -15.01 5.54
C ALA A 55 -3.10 -14.36 5.80
N ASP A 56 -3.29 -13.11 5.36
CA ASP A 56 -4.57 -12.40 5.47
C ASP A 56 -5.67 -13.11 4.66
N MET A 57 -5.35 -13.59 3.46
CA MET A 57 -6.29 -14.38 2.63
C MET A 57 -6.67 -15.70 3.29
N ALA A 58 -5.71 -16.41 3.87
CA ALA A 58 -5.99 -17.65 4.61
C ALA A 58 -6.88 -17.40 5.83
N TYR A 59 -6.63 -16.31 6.56
CA TYR A 59 -7.45 -15.91 7.69
C TYR A 59 -8.88 -15.53 7.26
N ILE A 60 -9.02 -14.72 6.20
CA ILE A 60 -10.34 -14.36 5.63
C ILE A 60 -11.12 -15.61 5.24
N ALA A 61 -10.48 -16.58 4.59
CA ALA A 61 -11.11 -17.83 4.20
C ALA A 61 -11.55 -18.67 5.41
N GLN A 62 -10.70 -18.77 6.44
CA GLN A 62 -11.04 -19.48 7.69
C GLN A 62 -12.22 -18.83 8.40
N GLN A 63 -12.22 -17.50 8.52
CA GLN A 63 -13.31 -16.76 9.14
C GLN A 63 -14.63 -16.99 8.39
N ALA A 64 -14.60 -16.90 7.05
CA ALA A 64 -15.77 -17.12 6.22
C ALA A 64 -16.32 -18.55 6.35
N ALA A 65 -15.46 -19.56 6.48
CA ALA A 65 -15.87 -20.94 6.70
C ALA A 65 -16.56 -21.12 8.06
N LEU A 66 -15.98 -20.56 9.13
CA LEU A 66 -16.56 -20.60 10.48
C LEU A 66 -17.90 -19.84 10.55
N ASP A 67 -17.99 -18.70 9.88
CA ASP A 67 -19.23 -17.92 9.82
C ASP A 67 -20.32 -18.67 9.04
N TYR A 68 -19.98 -19.40 7.99
CA TYR A 68 -20.91 -20.28 7.27
C TYR A 68 -21.43 -21.41 8.17
N GLU A 69 -20.53 -22.13 8.84
CA GLU A 69 -20.91 -23.22 9.77
C GLU A 69 -21.82 -22.71 10.90
N ARG A 70 -21.54 -21.51 11.41
CA ARG A 70 -22.37 -20.88 12.43
C ARG A 70 -23.76 -20.54 11.91
N ARG A 71 -23.86 -19.89 10.75
CA ARG A 71 -25.15 -19.51 10.17
C ARG A 71 -26.00 -20.72 9.79
N LEU A 72 -25.35 -21.81 9.37
CA LEU A 72 -25.98 -23.12 9.18
C LEU A 72 -26.55 -23.66 10.50
N ALA A 73 -25.75 -23.64 11.58
CA ALA A 73 -26.19 -24.10 12.90
C ALA A 73 -27.33 -23.24 13.48
N ASP A 74 -27.33 -21.94 13.20
CA ASP A 74 -28.38 -21.00 13.58
C ASP A 74 -29.64 -21.13 12.69
N GLY A 75 -29.59 -21.97 11.64
CA GLY A 75 -30.72 -22.23 10.72
C GLY A 75 -31.01 -21.08 9.76
N GLU A 76 -30.06 -20.18 9.54
CA GLU A 76 -30.19 -19.04 8.62
C GLU A 76 -29.91 -19.40 7.16
N ILE A 77 -29.35 -20.58 6.90
CA ILE A 77 -28.96 -21.08 5.59
C ILE A 77 -29.37 -22.55 5.55
N ASP A 78 -30.05 -22.99 4.49
CA ASP A 78 -30.31 -24.41 4.22
C ASP A 78 -29.21 -24.95 3.29
N GLU A 79 -28.73 -26.17 3.52
CA GLU A 79 -27.66 -26.79 2.70
C GLU A 79 -28.06 -27.01 1.23
N GLU A 80 -29.33 -26.83 0.89
CA GLU A 80 -29.93 -27.12 -0.42
C GLU A 80 -30.11 -25.90 -1.36
N GLU A 81 -29.84 -24.66 -0.92
CA GLU A 81 -29.94 -23.42 -1.73
C GLU A 81 -28.58 -22.94 -2.26
#